data_AF-A0A0K0FQL2-F1
#
_entry.id   AF-A0A0K0FQL2-F1
#
_cell.length_a   1.000
_cell.length_b   1.000
_cell.length_c   1.000
_cell.angle_alpha   90.00
_cell.angle_beta   90.00
_cell.angle_gamma   90.00
#
_symmetry.space_group_name_H-M   'P 1'
#
loop_
_entity.id
_entity.type
_entity.pdbx_description
1 polymer ?
#
loop_
_entity_poly.entity_id
_entity_poly.type
_entity_poly.pdbx_seq_one_letter_code
_entity_poly.pdbx_strand_id
1 'polypeptide(L)'
;MVTKNDLVSKNFNSTTSFKILRADMCKAALGQNNQCVAMSSAALIIACIKTPLNWEKFDINNVLNQENILYERCISHLCSTNDRMDIRDYLLVTNIIRETILFNRKVIFSTASCYSFAGRGRKVKRNEIAFGFVSLSEALNRIVNEYMFLILISNERASSIIHHDGAFFLFVLHSMDQNGRYCSEGVSCMLMFNTLVNLLKHLQANQVCNNSQFQLDGVNINIENLSDDNSDISTTRKNVKGRLSKIVKKETLHLSKNRNNKKVDSNLNEKTSLLKIKYDKCKRLSEKKTITVQLNRLENKSIDNVKINYIKTLKINKVVDNNSIKVSLINNEVEMEVDKCENDPSNLLINFDEGIDFTLKEIIVVKSKIKNCKCI
;
A
#
# COMPACT_ATOMS: atom_id res chain seq x y z
N MET A 1 15.85 -16.61 -23.02
CA MET A 1 16.60 -16.07 -21.87
C MET A 1 15.83 -16.49 -20.63
N VAL A 2 16.30 -17.53 -19.93
CA VAL A 2 15.60 -18.11 -18.76
C VAL A 2 15.96 -17.24 -17.56
N THR A 3 15.02 -16.43 -17.07
CA THR A 3 15.18 -15.72 -15.80
C THR A 3 15.20 -16.76 -14.68
N LYS A 4 16.29 -16.77 -13.92
CA LYS A 4 16.49 -17.65 -12.78
C LYS A 4 15.61 -17.10 -11.65
N ASN A 5 14.46 -17.72 -11.41
CA ASN A 5 13.58 -17.32 -10.29
C ASN A 5 14.32 -17.39 -8.96
N ASP A 6 14.27 -16.32 -8.15
CA ASP A 6 14.87 -16.20 -6.80
C ASP A 6 14.18 -17.09 -5.73
N LEU A 7 13.48 -18.14 -6.15
CA LEU A 7 12.78 -19.06 -5.26
C LEU A 7 13.78 -20.01 -4.60
N VAL A 8 14.22 -19.66 -3.38
CA VAL A 8 15.08 -20.53 -2.59
C VAL A 8 14.23 -21.65 -1.97
N SER A 9 14.42 -22.88 -2.43
CA SER A 9 13.90 -24.07 -1.75
C SER A 9 14.73 -24.36 -0.50
N LYS A 10 14.16 -24.18 0.68
CA LYS A 10 14.79 -24.65 1.94
C LYS A 10 14.11 -25.94 2.40
N ASN A 11 14.88 -27.02 2.47
CA ASN A 11 14.49 -28.22 3.20
C ASN A 11 14.71 -27.97 4.69
N PHE A 12 13.62 -27.89 5.45
CA PHE A 12 13.69 -27.90 6.90
C PHE A 12 13.64 -29.34 7.40
N ASN A 13 14.34 -29.64 8.49
CA ASN A 13 14.23 -30.91 9.24
C ASN A 13 12.85 -31.11 9.91
N SER A 14 11.85 -30.30 9.55
CA SER A 14 10.43 -30.61 9.71
C SER A 14 9.80 -30.65 8.32
N THR A 15 9.01 -31.69 8.06
CA THR A 15 8.30 -32.14 6.85
C THR A 15 7.52 -31.12 5.98
N THR A 16 7.81 -29.82 6.06
CA THR A 16 7.15 -28.76 5.30
C THR A 16 8.16 -27.99 4.46
N SER A 17 8.35 -28.41 3.21
CA SER A 17 8.99 -27.59 2.19
C SER A 17 8.02 -26.49 1.76
N PHE A 18 8.36 -25.23 1.98
CA PHE A 18 7.67 -24.09 1.38
C PHE A 18 8.69 -23.18 0.70
N LYS A 19 8.27 -22.54 -0.41
CA LYS A 19 9.10 -21.54 -1.09
C LYS A 19 8.77 -20.16 -0.51
N ILE A 20 9.78 -19.33 -0.33
CA ILE A 20 9.64 -17.95 0.17
C ILE A 20 10.11 -17.00 -0.91
N LEU A 21 9.24 -16.07 -1.32
CA LEU A 21 9.59 -14.91 -2.13
C LEU A 21 9.52 -13.66 -1.24
N ARG A 22 10.58 -12.85 -1.24
CA ARG A 22 10.75 -11.72 -0.29
C ARG A 22 10.72 -10.38 -1.01
N ALA A 23 10.10 -9.39 -0.39
CA ALA A 23 10.15 -7.98 -0.78
C ALA A 23 11.49 -7.32 -0.44
N ASP A 24 11.69 -6.08 -0.87
CA ASP A 24 12.76 -5.22 -0.36
C ASP A 24 12.52 -4.72 1.07
N MET A 25 11.25 -4.58 1.46
CA MET A 25 10.86 -3.96 2.73
C MET A 25 9.58 -4.58 3.30
N CYS A 26 9.35 -4.39 4.60
CA CYS A 26 8.03 -4.56 5.21
C CYS A 26 7.43 -3.21 5.57
N LYS A 27 6.11 -3.12 5.56
CA LYS A 27 5.39 -1.89 5.90
C LYS A 27 5.22 -1.65 7.40
N ALA A 28 5.45 -2.68 8.23
CA ALA A 28 5.59 -2.49 9.67
C ALA A 28 6.72 -1.50 10.00
N ALA A 29 7.79 -1.47 9.19
CA ALA A 29 8.87 -0.48 9.33
C ALA A 29 8.45 0.95 8.98
N LEU A 30 7.33 1.14 8.28
CA LEU A 30 6.82 2.45 7.84
C LEU A 30 5.70 3.01 8.74
N GLY A 31 5.34 2.31 9.83
CA GLY A 31 4.33 2.78 10.80
C GLY A 31 2.88 2.75 10.29
N GLN A 32 2.59 2.01 9.22
CA GLN A 32 1.29 1.98 8.55
C GLN A 32 0.47 0.72 8.87
N ASN A 33 0.26 0.44 10.15
CA ASN A 33 -0.35 -0.82 10.60
C ASN A 33 -1.85 -0.97 10.23
N ASN A 34 -2.56 0.14 10.02
CA ASN A 34 -4.02 0.09 9.77
C ASN A 34 -4.40 -0.23 8.32
N GLN A 35 -3.41 -0.38 7.44
CA GLN A 35 -3.62 -0.55 6.00
C GLN A 35 -3.67 -2.02 5.57
N CYS A 36 -3.36 -2.97 6.47
CA CYS A 36 -3.10 -4.36 6.09
C CYS A 36 -4.21 -5.04 5.28
N VAL A 37 -5.49 -4.67 5.47
CA VAL A 37 -6.60 -5.20 4.66
C VAL A 37 -6.54 -4.68 3.23
N ALA A 38 -6.29 -3.39 3.01
CA ALA A 38 -6.12 -2.83 1.66
C ALA A 38 -4.91 -3.44 0.94
N MET A 39 -3.80 -3.65 1.65
CA MET A 39 -2.62 -4.32 1.11
C MET A 39 -2.92 -5.78 0.73
N SER A 40 -3.62 -6.50 1.60
CA SER A 40 -4.05 -7.87 1.35
C SER A 40 -4.94 -7.94 0.11
N SER A 41 -5.90 -7.01 -0.03
CA SER A 41 -6.73 -6.92 -1.23
C SER A 41 -5.93 -6.58 -2.48
N ALA A 42 -4.96 -5.66 -2.41
CA ALA A 42 -4.07 -5.36 -3.54
C ALA A 42 -3.27 -6.58 -3.99
N ALA A 43 -2.80 -7.41 -3.06
CA ALA A 43 -2.12 -8.67 -3.35
C ALA A 43 -3.04 -9.67 -4.07
N LEU A 44 -4.31 -9.76 -3.68
CA LEU A 44 -5.27 -10.63 -4.36
C LEU A 44 -5.60 -10.11 -5.77
N ILE A 45 -5.66 -8.79 -5.96
CA ILE A 45 -5.86 -8.16 -7.28
C ILE A 45 -4.70 -8.50 -8.23
N ILE A 46 -3.44 -8.34 -7.81
CA ILE A 46 -2.31 -8.69 -8.67
C ILE A 46 -2.28 -10.21 -8.97
N ALA A 47 -2.76 -11.06 -8.05
CA ALA A 47 -2.87 -12.51 -8.28
C ALA A 47 -3.86 -12.87 -9.38
N CYS A 48 -4.85 -12.01 -9.66
CA CYS A 48 -5.74 -12.15 -10.81
C CYS A 48 -5.08 -11.72 -12.13
N ILE A 49 -4.10 -10.82 -12.08
CA ILE A 49 -3.38 -10.30 -13.27
C ILE A 49 -2.23 -11.23 -13.65
N LYS A 50 -1.53 -11.75 -12.64
CA LYS A 50 -0.34 -12.60 -12.79
C LYS A 50 -0.40 -13.73 -11.78
N THR A 51 -0.26 -14.96 -12.27
CA THR A 51 -0.27 -16.16 -11.41
C THR A 51 0.78 -16.06 -10.29
N PRO A 52 0.44 -16.38 -9.03
CA PRO A 52 1.38 -16.36 -7.90
C PRO A 52 2.64 -17.20 -8.09
N LEU A 53 2.59 -18.24 -8.94
CA LEU A 53 3.75 -19.08 -9.29
C LEU A 53 4.85 -18.30 -10.02
N ASN A 54 4.46 -17.26 -10.76
CA ASN A 54 5.36 -16.45 -11.58
C ASN A 54 5.68 -15.11 -10.91
N TRP A 55 5.27 -14.90 -9.66
CA TRP A 55 5.63 -13.69 -8.96
C TRP A 55 7.14 -13.63 -8.74
N GLU A 56 7.66 -12.43 -8.94
CA GLU A 56 9.02 -12.05 -8.62
C GLU A 56 8.97 -10.97 -7.54
N LYS A 57 10.15 -10.65 -6.99
CA LYS A 57 10.30 -9.60 -5.98
C LYS A 57 9.67 -8.26 -6.42
N PHE A 58 9.78 -7.95 -7.72
CA PHE A 58 9.15 -6.78 -8.33
C PHE A 58 7.63 -6.75 -8.11
N ASP A 59 6.93 -7.88 -8.26
CA ASP A 59 5.48 -7.94 -8.10
C ASP A 59 5.07 -7.67 -6.65
N ILE A 60 5.80 -8.21 -5.68
CA ILE A 60 5.56 -7.93 -4.26
C ILE A 60 5.75 -6.44 -3.96
N ASN A 61 6.84 -5.85 -4.43
CA ASN A 61 7.08 -4.42 -4.25
C ASN A 61 6.01 -3.56 -4.94
N ASN A 62 5.52 -4.00 -6.11
CA ASN A 62 4.43 -3.31 -6.81
C ASN A 62 3.14 -3.32 -5.99
N VAL A 63 2.81 -4.43 -5.31
CA VAL A 63 1.70 -4.48 -4.33
C VAL A 63 1.91 -3.44 -3.24
N LEU A 64 3.11 -3.41 -2.63
CA LEU A 64 3.45 -2.47 -1.56
C LEU A 64 3.37 -1.00 -1.99
N ASN A 65 3.57 -0.71 -3.28
CA ASN A 65 3.45 0.63 -3.83
C ASN A 65 1.99 1.00 -4.13
N GLN A 66 1.20 0.09 -4.69
CA GLN A 66 -0.18 0.35 -5.12
C GLN A 66 -1.20 0.31 -3.98
N GLU A 67 -0.89 -0.37 -2.88
CA GLU A 67 -1.79 -0.46 -1.72
C GLU A 67 -2.17 0.90 -1.12
N ASN A 68 -1.25 1.88 -1.11
CA ASN A 68 -1.53 3.21 -0.58
C ASN A 68 -2.65 3.88 -1.37
N ILE A 69 -2.64 3.67 -2.70
CA ILE A 69 -3.67 4.19 -3.59
C ILE A 69 -5.01 3.53 -3.27
N LEU A 70 -5.04 2.22 -3.07
CA LEU A 70 -6.25 1.49 -2.72
C LEU A 70 -6.79 1.93 -1.34
N TYR A 71 -5.93 2.01 -0.33
CA TYR A 71 -6.29 2.45 1.02
C TYR A 71 -6.90 3.85 1.01
N GLU A 72 -6.23 4.84 0.43
CA GLU A 72 -6.71 6.23 0.37
C GLU A 72 -8.05 6.36 -0.37
N ARG A 73 -8.27 5.53 -1.40
CA ARG A 73 -9.56 5.47 -2.10
C ARG A 73 -10.66 4.88 -1.23
N CYS A 74 -10.37 3.84 -0.45
CA CYS A 74 -11.33 3.27 0.51
C CYS A 74 -11.69 4.31 1.57
N ILE A 75 -10.70 4.97 2.19
CA ILE A 75 -10.94 6.04 3.17
C ILE A 75 -11.77 7.18 2.58
N SER A 76 -11.41 7.65 1.39
CA SER A 76 -12.15 8.70 0.70
C SER A 76 -13.60 8.31 0.42
N HIS A 77 -13.83 7.04 0.05
CA HIS A 77 -15.16 6.50 -0.19
C HIS A 77 -15.98 6.46 1.12
N LEU A 78 -15.44 5.89 2.19
CA LEU A 78 -16.10 5.83 3.51
C LEU A 78 -16.49 7.22 4.02
N CYS A 79 -15.57 8.19 3.93
CA CYS A 79 -15.86 9.58 4.30
C CYS A 79 -16.99 10.20 3.44
N SER A 80 -17.15 9.78 2.18
CA SER A 80 -18.18 10.30 1.29
C SER A 80 -19.56 9.67 1.51
N THR A 81 -19.61 8.41 1.97
CA THR A 81 -20.85 7.68 2.26
C THR A 81 -21.29 7.81 3.71
N ASN A 82 -20.48 8.46 4.56
CA ASN A 82 -20.64 8.53 6.01
C ASN A 82 -20.62 7.15 6.68
N ASP A 83 -19.95 6.19 6.05
CA ASP A 83 -19.66 4.89 6.64
C ASP A 83 -18.45 4.99 7.57
N ARG A 84 -18.40 4.11 8.57
CA ARG A 84 -17.34 4.11 9.58
C ARG A 84 -16.40 2.92 9.38
N MET A 85 -15.14 3.14 9.74
CA MET A 85 -14.18 2.07 10.00
C MET A 85 -14.54 1.35 11.31
N ASP A 86 -13.81 0.29 11.65
CA ASP A 86 -13.89 -0.30 13.00
C ASP A 86 -13.56 0.76 14.07
N ILE A 87 -13.98 0.52 15.31
CA ILE A 87 -13.75 1.39 16.48
C ILE A 87 -12.25 1.68 16.75
N ARG A 88 -11.36 0.88 16.16
CA ARG A 88 -9.90 1.03 16.24
C ARG A 88 -9.28 1.66 14.98
N ASP A 89 -10.09 2.24 14.10
CA ASP A 89 -9.68 2.80 12.81
C ASP A 89 -9.01 1.78 11.88
N TYR A 90 -9.41 0.50 11.98
CA TYR A 90 -9.03 -0.56 11.06
C TYR A 90 -10.04 -0.69 9.92
N LEU A 91 -9.53 -0.89 8.71
CA LEU A 91 -10.35 -1.14 7.54
C LEU A 91 -10.91 -2.57 7.61
N LEU A 92 -12.22 -2.73 7.52
CA LEU A 92 -12.85 -4.04 7.37
C LEU A 92 -12.77 -4.52 5.93
N VAL A 93 -12.85 -5.83 5.70
CA VAL A 93 -12.88 -6.41 4.34
C VAL A 93 -14.06 -5.85 3.53
N THR A 94 -15.19 -5.60 4.18
CA THR A 94 -16.38 -4.97 3.59
C THR A 94 -16.22 -3.48 3.28
N ASN A 95 -15.19 -2.82 3.82
CA ASN A 95 -14.89 -1.42 3.52
C ASN A 95 -14.02 -1.25 2.26
N ILE A 96 -13.54 -2.34 1.66
CA ILE A 96 -12.80 -2.27 0.39
C ILE A 96 -13.75 -1.76 -0.69
N ILE A 97 -13.33 -0.71 -1.41
CA ILE A 97 -14.10 -0.10 -2.47
C ILE A 97 -14.43 -1.15 -3.55
N ARG A 98 -15.73 -1.23 -3.91
CA ARG A 98 -16.22 -2.27 -4.82
C ARG A 98 -15.71 -2.14 -6.25
N GLU A 99 -15.47 -0.93 -6.71
CA GLU A 99 -15.01 -0.67 -8.07
C GLU A 99 -13.91 0.39 -8.05
N THR A 100 -12.77 0.08 -8.68
CA THR A 100 -11.64 0.99 -8.72
C THR A 100 -10.70 0.70 -9.89
N ILE A 101 -9.77 1.61 -10.18
CA ILE A 101 -8.73 1.39 -11.20
C ILE A 101 -7.39 1.14 -10.52
N LEU A 102 -6.94 -0.11 -10.44
CA LEU A 102 -5.66 -0.47 -9.81
C LEU A 102 -4.83 -1.29 -10.79
N PHE A 103 -3.50 -1.12 -10.75
CA PHE A 103 -2.59 -1.80 -11.69
C PHE A 103 -2.95 -1.57 -13.18
N ASN A 104 -3.43 -0.38 -13.52
CA ASN A 104 -3.93 -0.02 -14.86
C ASN A 104 -5.04 -0.95 -15.38
N ARG A 105 -5.83 -1.52 -14.48
CA ARG A 105 -7.02 -2.31 -14.78
C ARG A 105 -8.21 -1.78 -14.03
N LYS A 106 -9.40 -1.94 -14.59
CA LYS A 106 -10.63 -1.78 -13.83
C LYS A 106 -10.83 -3.04 -13.00
N VAL A 107 -11.02 -2.85 -11.71
CA VAL A 107 -11.14 -3.91 -10.71
C VAL A 107 -12.50 -3.81 -10.07
N ILE A 108 -13.21 -4.94 -10.03
CA ILE A 108 -14.46 -5.11 -9.30
C ILE A 108 -14.20 -6.09 -8.16
N PHE A 109 -14.28 -5.61 -6.93
CA PHE A 109 -14.07 -6.36 -5.70
C PHE A 109 -15.40 -6.58 -5.00
N SER A 110 -15.69 -7.83 -4.64
CA SER A 110 -16.85 -8.15 -3.83
C SER A 110 -16.51 -9.15 -2.75
N THR A 111 -17.04 -8.92 -1.55
CA THR A 111 -16.92 -9.84 -0.43
C THR A 111 -18.07 -10.82 -0.49
N ALA A 112 -17.78 -12.10 -0.34
CA ALA A 112 -18.81 -13.10 -0.21
C ALA A 112 -19.32 -13.09 1.23
N SER A 113 -20.23 -12.18 1.55
CA SER A 113 -20.77 -12.02 2.91
C SER A 113 -21.43 -13.29 3.47
N CYS A 114 -21.85 -14.21 2.60
CA CYS A 114 -22.39 -15.51 2.98
C CYS A 114 -21.31 -16.56 3.37
N TYR A 115 -20.03 -16.28 3.15
CA TYR A 115 -18.91 -17.18 3.43
C TYR A 115 -17.79 -16.47 4.20
N SER A 116 -18.18 -15.75 5.25
CA SER A 116 -17.28 -15.19 6.26
C SER A 116 -17.33 -16.05 7.51
N PHE A 117 -16.17 -16.50 8.01
CA PHE A 117 -16.06 -17.28 9.23
C PHE A 117 -15.37 -16.48 10.32
N ALA A 118 -15.98 -16.41 11.50
CA ALA A 118 -15.31 -16.01 12.73
C ALA A 118 -15.00 -17.25 13.57
N GLY A 119 -13.88 -17.26 14.29
CA GLY A 119 -13.48 -18.48 14.96
C GLY A 119 -12.28 -18.40 15.87
N ARG A 120 -11.77 -19.59 16.25
CA ARG A 120 -10.59 -19.78 17.11
C ARG A 120 -9.55 -20.66 16.42
N GLY A 121 -8.27 -20.38 16.67
CA GLY A 121 -7.17 -21.14 16.05
C GLY A 121 -7.23 -22.67 16.17
N ARG A 122 -7.62 -23.22 17.34
CA ARG A 122 -7.78 -24.68 17.53
C ARG A 122 -9.12 -25.08 18.14
N LYS A 123 -9.36 -24.76 19.41
CA LYS A 123 -10.57 -25.16 20.14
C LYS A 123 -11.54 -23.99 20.28
N VAL A 124 -12.79 -24.21 19.91
CA VAL A 124 -13.90 -23.28 20.12
C VAL A 124 -14.66 -23.70 21.38
N LYS A 125 -15.02 -22.74 22.24
CA LYS A 125 -15.79 -23.06 23.45
C LYS A 125 -17.24 -23.37 23.08
N ARG A 126 -17.93 -24.22 23.87
CA ARG A 126 -19.32 -24.63 23.60
C ARG A 126 -20.29 -23.44 23.46
N ASN A 127 -20.10 -22.38 24.24
CA ASN A 127 -20.88 -21.17 24.14
C ASN A 127 -20.57 -20.36 22.88
N GLU A 128 -19.31 -20.35 22.40
CA GLU A 128 -18.93 -19.67 21.15
C GLU A 128 -19.49 -20.40 19.91
N ILE A 129 -19.60 -21.73 19.94
CA ILE A 129 -20.24 -22.53 18.87
C ILE A 129 -21.70 -22.10 18.68
N ALA A 130 -22.42 -21.77 19.76
CA ALA A 130 -23.78 -21.26 19.68
C ALA A 130 -23.90 -19.91 18.95
N PHE A 131 -22.80 -19.16 18.86
CA PHE A 131 -22.68 -17.92 18.07
C PHE A 131 -22.04 -18.15 16.70
N GLY A 132 -21.92 -19.40 16.25
CA GLY A 132 -21.39 -19.75 14.93
C GLY A 132 -19.86 -19.73 14.81
N PHE A 133 -19.12 -19.64 15.93
CA PHE A 133 -17.66 -19.71 15.87
C PHE A 133 -17.20 -21.11 15.46
N VAL A 134 -16.19 -21.17 14.61
CA VAL A 134 -15.60 -22.43 14.11
C VAL A 134 -14.09 -22.49 14.38
N SER A 135 -13.50 -23.69 14.28
CA SER A 135 -12.04 -23.81 14.32
C SER A 135 -11.42 -23.31 13.01
N LEU A 136 -10.16 -22.85 13.03
CA LEU A 136 -9.48 -22.43 11.80
C LEU A 136 -9.41 -23.56 10.76
N SER A 137 -9.17 -24.80 11.22
CA SER A 137 -9.17 -25.97 10.33
C SER A 137 -10.51 -26.16 9.65
N GLU A 138 -11.60 -26.00 10.40
CA GLU A 138 -12.96 -26.17 9.89
C GLU A 138 -13.35 -25.05 8.93
N ALA A 139 -13.05 -23.79 9.26
CA ALA A 139 -13.28 -22.65 8.38
C ALA A 139 -12.54 -22.81 7.04
N LEU A 140 -11.25 -23.16 7.09
CA LEU A 140 -10.44 -23.38 5.90
C LEU A 140 -10.99 -24.53 5.04
N ASN A 141 -11.29 -25.69 5.63
CA ASN A 141 -11.84 -26.84 4.90
C ASN A 141 -13.16 -26.51 4.19
N ARG A 142 -13.99 -25.64 4.78
CA ARG A 142 -15.27 -25.22 4.19
C ARG A 142 -15.09 -24.21 3.05
N ILE A 143 -14.12 -23.30 3.16
CA ILE A 143 -14.05 -22.14 2.26
C ILE A 143 -13.12 -22.32 1.05
N VAL A 144 -12.04 -23.10 1.17
CA VAL A 144 -10.99 -23.17 0.11
C VAL A 144 -11.45 -23.83 -1.20
N ASN A 145 -12.55 -24.62 -1.14
CA ASN A 145 -13.16 -25.22 -2.32
C ASN A 145 -14.13 -24.28 -3.03
N GLU A 146 -14.62 -23.26 -2.33
CA GLU A 146 -15.60 -22.30 -2.84
C GLU A 146 -14.93 -21.02 -3.35
N TYR A 147 -13.81 -20.63 -2.74
CA TYR A 147 -13.13 -19.36 -3.04
C TYR A 147 -11.64 -19.55 -3.31
N MET A 148 -11.21 -18.99 -4.44
CA MET A 148 -9.80 -18.92 -4.83
C MET A 148 -9.00 -17.93 -3.98
N PHE A 149 -9.66 -16.87 -3.51
CA PHE A 149 -9.06 -15.76 -2.80
C PHE A 149 -9.70 -15.56 -1.43
N LEU A 150 -8.86 -15.54 -0.40
CA LEU A 150 -9.31 -15.36 0.99
C LEU A 150 -8.49 -14.25 1.67
N ILE A 151 -9.13 -13.56 2.61
CA ILE A 151 -8.46 -12.66 3.55
C ILE A 151 -8.61 -13.24 4.95
N LEU A 152 -7.48 -13.47 5.62
CA LEU A 152 -7.42 -13.90 7.01
C LEU A 152 -7.01 -12.71 7.89
N ILE A 153 -7.84 -12.38 8.87
CA ILE A 153 -7.56 -11.37 9.89
C ILE A 153 -7.42 -12.08 11.24
N SER A 154 -6.27 -11.92 11.90
CA SER A 154 -6.08 -12.34 13.29
C SER A 154 -5.02 -11.48 13.95
N ASN A 155 -5.18 -11.20 15.25
CA ASN A 155 -4.24 -10.40 16.02
C ASN A 155 -3.92 -9.04 15.36
N GLU A 156 -4.95 -8.38 14.81
CA GLU A 156 -4.85 -7.08 14.10
C GLU A 156 -4.00 -7.11 12.82
N ARG A 157 -3.76 -8.32 12.27
CA ARG A 157 -2.99 -8.53 11.04
C ARG A 157 -3.87 -9.19 9.99
N ALA A 158 -3.93 -8.58 8.82
CA ALA A 158 -4.51 -9.19 7.63
C ALA A 158 -3.44 -9.90 6.81
N SER A 159 -3.81 -11.02 6.18
CA SER A 159 -2.98 -11.74 5.23
C SER A 159 -3.86 -12.32 4.13
N SER A 160 -3.30 -12.41 2.92
CA SER A 160 -4.01 -12.96 1.77
C SER A 160 -3.68 -14.44 1.62
N ILE A 161 -4.69 -15.26 1.40
CA ILE A 161 -4.53 -16.67 1.02
C ILE A 161 -5.07 -16.83 -0.39
N ILE A 162 -4.26 -17.40 -1.28
CA ILE A 162 -4.62 -17.68 -2.67
C ILE A 162 -4.51 -19.19 -2.87
N HIS A 163 -5.60 -19.83 -3.29
CA HIS A 163 -5.61 -21.23 -3.71
C HIS A 163 -5.50 -21.28 -5.24
N HIS A 164 -4.40 -21.79 -5.78
CA HIS A 164 -4.17 -21.82 -7.24
C HIS A 164 -3.39 -23.07 -7.61
N ASP A 165 -3.85 -23.80 -8.63
CA ASP A 165 -3.25 -25.05 -9.12
C ASP A 165 -2.95 -26.09 -8.03
N GLY A 166 -3.86 -26.26 -7.07
CA GLY A 166 -3.72 -27.20 -5.96
C GLY A 166 -2.66 -26.82 -4.91
N ALA A 167 -2.09 -25.62 -5.00
CA ALA A 167 -1.19 -25.05 -4.02
C ALA A 167 -1.82 -23.82 -3.32
N PHE A 168 -1.30 -23.51 -2.14
CA PHE A 168 -1.73 -22.37 -1.34
C PHE A 168 -0.61 -21.35 -1.23
N PHE A 169 -0.90 -20.09 -1.55
CA PHE A 169 0.02 -18.97 -1.42
C PHE A 169 -0.47 -18.08 -0.29
N LEU A 170 0.38 -17.82 0.69
CA LEU A 170 0.11 -16.93 1.81
C LEU A 170 0.97 -15.67 1.63
N PHE A 171 0.32 -14.54 1.41
CA PHE A 171 0.98 -13.24 1.38
C PHE A 171 0.94 -12.62 2.77
N VAL A 172 2.12 -12.42 3.37
CA VAL A 172 2.29 -11.84 4.70
C VAL A 172 3.00 -10.49 4.58
N LEU A 173 2.32 -9.46 5.07
CA LEU A 173 2.69 -8.05 4.97
C LEU A 173 3.62 -7.58 6.08
N HIS A 174 3.51 -8.25 7.22
CA HIS A 174 4.34 -7.93 8.36
C HIS A 174 5.71 -8.55 8.19
N SER A 175 6.64 -7.99 8.93
CA SER A 175 8.05 -8.33 8.97
C SER A 175 8.25 -9.83 9.26
N MET A 176 8.73 -10.57 8.25
CA MET A 176 9.01 -12.00 8.33
C MET A 176 10.50 -12.28 8.09
N ASP A 177 11.05 -13.21 8.88
CA ASP A 177 12.42 -13.66 8.75
C ASP A 177 12.60 -14.60 7.54
N GLN A 178 13.84 -15.02 7.31
CA GLN A 178 14.18 -15.97 6.24
C GLN A 178 13.62 -17.38 6.40
N ASN A 179 12.89 -17.65 7.48
CA ASN A 179 12.21 -18.91 7.80
C ASN A 179 10.68 -18.73 7.78
N GLY A 180 10.17 -17.59 7.34
CA GLY A 180 8.74 -17.31 7.36
C GLY A 180 8.18 -17.23 8.78
N ARG A 181 8.94 -16.71 9.74
CA ARG A 181 8.47 -16.41 11.09
C ARG A 181 8.42 -14.92 11.30
N TYR A 182 7.44 -14.44 12.06
CA TYR A 182 7.35 -13.03 12.39
C TYR A 182 8.60 -12.58 13.16
N CYS A 183 9.21 -11.47 12.75
CA CYS A 183 10.33 -10.83 13.42
C CYS A 183 10.22 -9.30 13.32
N SER A 184 11.07 -8.54 13.99
CA SER A 184 11.06 -7.07 13.92
C SER A 184 11.71 -6.54 12.64
N GLU A 185 12.78 -7.19 12.16
CA GLU A 185 13.67 -6.71 11.07
C GLU A 185 13.53 -7.48 9.75
N GLY A 186 12.44 -8.22 9.60
CA GLY A 186 12.07 -8.93 8.40
C GLY A 186 11.44 -8.07 7.30
N VAL A 187 10.94 -8.76 6.30
CA VAL A 187 10.35 -8.17 5.08
C VAL A 187 9.00 -8.82 4.79
N SER A 188 8.17 -8.17 3.97
CA SER A 188 6.97 -8.81 3.44
C SER A 188 7.35 -10.00 2.56
N CYS A 189 6.57 -11.07 2.60
CA CYS A 189 6.86 -12.27 1.82
C CYS A 189 5.62 -12.99 1.30
N MET A 190 5.80 -13.71 0.21
CA MET A 190 4.87 -14.73 -0.28
C MET A 190 5.42 -16.11 0.10
N LEU A 191 4.59 -16.93 0.76
CA LEU A 191 4.90 -18.29 1.18
C LEU A 191 4.05 -19.27 0.37
N MET A 192 4.65 -20.30 -0.22
CA MET A 192 3.92 -21.31 -1.01
C MET A 192 3.87 -22.66 -0.27
N PHE A 193 2.67 -23.19 -0.06
CA PHE A 193 2.40 -24.47 0.59
C PHE A 193 1.73 -25.43 -0.39
N ASN A 194 2.23 -26.67 -0.47
CA ASN A 194 1.66 -27.69 -1.36
C ASN A 194 0.39 -28.35 -0.81
N THR A 195 0.06 -28.15 0.47
CA THR A 195 -1.11 -28.77 1.11
C THR A 195 -1.77 -27.83 2.09
N LEU A 196 -3.09 -27.98 2.25
CA LEU A 196 -3.86 -27.22 3.24
C LEU A 196 -3.37 -27.49 4.66
N VAL A 197 -2.94 -28.72 4.96
CA VAL A 197 -2.39 -29.10 6.26
C VAL A 197 -1.13 -28.30 6.60
N ASN A 198 -0.26 -28.06 5.61
CA ASN A 198 0.96 -27.29 5.81
C ASN A 198 0.66 -25.80 6.03
N LEU A 199 -0.27 -25.23 5.25
CA LEU A 199 -0.78 -23.87 5.48
C LEU A 199 -1.38 -23.74 6.88
N LEU A 200 -2.26 -24.66 7.28
CA LEU A 200 -2.92 -24.64 8.60
C LEU A 200 -1.90 -24.69 9.74
N LYS A 201 -0.92 -25.61 9.67
CA LYS A 201 0.16 -25.69 10.67
C LYS A 201 0.93 -24.38 10.77
N HIS A 202 1.25 -23.77 9.62
CA HIS A 202 1.96 -22.50 9.58
C HIS A 202 1.14 -21.35 10.20
N LEU A 203 -0.14 -21.23 9.83
CA LEU A 203 -1.05 -20.22 10.37
C LEU A 203 -1.23 -20.36 11.88
N GLN A 204 -1.44 -21.58 12.38
CA GLN A 204 -1.59 -21.84 13.82
C GLN A 204 -0.30 -21.59 14.61
N ALA A 205 0.88 -21.74 13.99
CA ALA A 205 2.15 -21.48 14.64
C ALA A 205 2.48 -19.98 14.69
N ASN A 206 2.09 -19.21 13.66
CA ASN A 206 2.57 -17.84 13.49
C ASN A 206 1.47 -16.77 13.65
N GLN A 207 0.31 -16.91 13.01
CA GLN A 207 -0.69 -15.84 12.91
C GLN A 207 -1.89 -16.04 13.84
N VAL A 208 -2.42 -17.27 13.92
CA VAL A 208 -3.59 -17.64 14.72
C VAL A 208 -3.18 -18.53 15.92
N CYS A 209 -2.18 -18.07 16.68
CA CYS A 209 -1.59 -18.81 17.79
C CYS A 209 -2.49 -18.83 19.03
N ASN A 210 -2.29 -19.81 19.93
CA ASN A 210 -2.89 -19.84 21.28
C ASN A 210 -4.43 -19.69 21.35
N ASN A 211 -5.17 -20.19 20.36
CA ASN A 211 -6.62 -19.98 20.21
C ASN A 211 -7.02 -18.50 20.09
N SER A 212 -6.18 -17.67 19.46
CA SER A 212 -6.57 -16.32 19.08
C SER A 212 -7.82 -16.35 18.20
N GLN A 213 -8.57 -15.24 18.24
CA GLN A 213 -9.70 -15.06 17.36
C GLN A 213 -9.21 -14.81 15.94
N PHE A 214 -9.97 -15.29 14.97
CA PHE A 214 -9.76 -14.95 13.57
C PHE A 214 -11.08 -14.61 12.90
N GLN A 215 -10.95 -13.88 11.79
CA GLN A 215 -11.96 -13.72 10.77
C GLN A 215 -11.35 -14.18 9.44
N LEU A 216 -12.09 -14.97 8.67
CA LEU A 216 -11.68 -15.49 7.37
C LEU A 216 -12.79 -15.21 6.36
N ASP A 217 -12.49 -14.39 5.36
CA ASP A 217 -13.44 -13.93 4.37
C ASP A 217 -13.07 -14.45 2.97
N GLY A 218 -14.03 -15.04 2.27
CA GLY A 218 -13.93 -15.32 0.84
C GLY A 218 -14.19 -14.07 0.02
N VAL A 219 -13.38 -13.83 -1.03
CA VAL A 219 -13.52 -12.65 -1.88
C VAL A 219 -13.54 -13.02 -3.35
N ASN A 220 -14.34 -12.29 -4.11
CA ASN A 220 -14.44 -12.38 -5.57
C ASN A 220 -13.85 -11.13 -6.19
N ILE A 221 -12.96 -11.31 -7.16
CA ILE A 221 -12.28 -10.22 -7.83
C ILE A 221 -12.43 -10.45 -9.34
N ASN A 222 -12.98 -9.46 -10.02
CA ASN A 222 -13.03 -9.42 -11.47
C ASN A 222 -12.14 -8.29 -11.99
N ILE A 223 -11.44 -8.54 -13.10
CA ILE A 223 -10.50 -7.61 -13.71
C ILE A 223 -10.87 -7.39 -15.17
N GLU A 224 -11.05 -6.13 -15.53
CA GLU A 224 -11.32 -5.68 -16.89
C GLU A 224 -10.14 -4.86 -17.40
N ASN A 225 -9.75 -5.12 -18.65
CA ASN A 225 -8.81 -4.26 -19.35
C ASN A 225 -9.48 -2.91 -19.62
N LEU A 226 -8.78 -1.81 -19.35
CA LEU A 226 -9.21 -0.51 -19.83
C LEU A 226 -9.10 -0.55 -21.36
N SER A 227 -10.23 -0.55 -22.09
CA SER A 227 -10.19 -0.50 -23.55
C SER A 227 -9.52 0.81 -23.99
N ASP A 228 -8.62 0.70 -24.97
CA ASP A 228 -8.19 1.85 -25.77
C ASP A 228 -9.33 2.24 -26.72
N ASP A 229 -10.47 2.69 -26.20
CA ASP A 229 -11.53 3.29 -27.02
C ASP A 229 -11.07 4.68 -27.48
N ASN A 230 -10.09 4.67 -28.38
CA ASN A 230 -9.60 5.80 -29.17
C ASN A 230 -9.86 5.53 -30.67
N SER A 231 -10.86 4.71 -31.02
CA SER A 231 -11.18 4.41 -32.42
C SER A 231 -12.10 5.41 -33.11
N ASP A 232 -12.43 6.57 -32.53
CA ASP A 232 -13.36 7.52 -33.19
C ASP A 232 -13.04 9.04 -33.07
N ILE A 233 -11.80 9.42 -32.74
CA ILE A 233 -11.38 10.85 -32.69
C ILE A 233 -10.48 11.24 -33.89
N SER A 234 -10.34 10.39 -34.91
CA SER A 234 -9.54 10.72 -36.11
C SER A 234 -10.33 11.48 -37.19
N THR A 235 -11.67 11.46 -37.17
CA THR A 235 -12.51 12.06 -38.22
C THR A 235 -12.96 13.50 -37.95
N THR A 236 -12.84 14.03 -36.73
CA THR A 236 -13.32 15.40 -36.41
C THR A 236 -12.25 16.49 -36.45
N ARG A 237 -10.96 16.15 -36.62
CA ARG A 237 -9.85 17.11 -36.50
C ARG A 237 -9.60 17.99 -37.73
N LYS A 238 -10.22 17.72 -38.88
CA LYS A 238 -10.01 18.50 -40.12
C LYS A 238 -10.96 19.70 -40.33
N ASN A 239 -12.08 19.83 -39.61
CA ASN A 239 -13.09 20.85 -39.92
C ASN A 239 -13.21 22.04 -38.94
N VAL A 240 -12.46 22.06 -37.84
CA VAL A 240 -12.59 23.14 -36.83
C VAL A 240 -11.68 24.35 -37.11
N LYS A 241 -10.68 24.22 -37.99
CA LYS A 241 -9.73 25.30 -38.28
C LYS A 241 -10.27 26.41 -39.21
N GLY A 242 -11.42 26.20 -39.86
CA GLY A 242 -11.98 27.12 -40.86
C GLY A 242 -13.12 28.04 -40.39
N ARG A 243 -13.65 27.87 -39.16
CA ARG A 243 -14.87 28.58 -38.71
C ARG A 243 -14.67 29.60 -37.58
N LEU A 244 -13.45 29.77 -37.08
CA LEU A 244 -13.15 30.65 -35.93
C LEU A 244 -12.84 32.12 -36.27
N SER A 245 -12.91 32.53 -37.54
CA SER A 245 -12.56 33.90 -37.98
C SER A 245 -13.75 34.81 -38.33
N LYS A 246 -15.02 34.43 -38.06
CA LYS A 246 -16.18 35.21 -38.54
C LYS A 246 -17.21 35.68 -37.51
N ILE A 247 -17.01 35.53 -36.21
CA ILE A 247 -17.99 35.99 -35.21
C ILE A 247 -17.33 36.88 -34.17
N VAL A 248 -17.06 38.13 -34.57
CA VAL A 248 -16.95 39.28 -33.65
C VAL A 248 -17.71 40.43 -34.28
N LYS A 249 -19.02 40.49 -34.05
CA LYS A 249 -19.76 41.76 -33.96
C LYS A 249 -20.70 41.67 -32.77
N LYS A 250 -20.52 42.65 -31.88
CA LYS A 250 -21.29 42.92 -30.66
C LYS A 250 -22.78 43.00 -30.95
N GLU A 251 -23.57 42.30 -30.15
CA GLU A 251 -24.97 42.66 -29.93
C GLU A 251 -25.31 42.48 -28.46
N THR A 252 -25.85 43.54 -27.86
CA THR A 252 -26.14 43.69 -26.43
C THR A 252 -27.52 43.08 -26.17
N LEU A 253 -27.57 41.84 -25.66
CA LEU A 253 -28.83 41.17 -25.32
C LEU A 253 -29.15 41.34 -23.83
N HIS A 254 -30.23 42.05 -23.56
CA HIS A 254 -30.88 42.17 -22.26
C HIS A 254 -31.34 40.80 -21.76
N LEU A 255 -30.83 40.40 -20.59
CA LEU A 255 -31.23 39.17 -19.88
C LEU A 255 -32.57 39.38 -19.17
N SER A 256 -33.60 38.65 -19.61
CA SER A 256 -34.84 38.47 -18.86
C SER A 256 -34.61 37.50 -17.69
N LYS A 257 -35.02 37.90 -16.49
CA LYS A 257 -34.91 37.12 -15.25
C LYS A 257 -35.90 35.95 -15.29
N ASN A 258 -35.42 34.76 -15.65
CA ASN A 258 -36.20 33.53 -15.53
C ASN A 258 -35.96 32.88 -14.15
N ARG A 259 -37.02 32.70 -13.35
CA ARG A 259 -36.97 32.42 -11.91
C ARG A 259 -36.77 30.93 -11.53
N ASN A 260 -36.46 30.05 -12.48
CA ASN A 260 -36.49 28.59 -12.27
C ASN A 260 -35.14 27.87 -12.16
N ASN A 261 -33.98 28.57 -12.21
CA ASN A 261 -32.65 27.90 -12.14
C ASN A 261 -32.00 27.85 -10.74
N LYS A 262 -32.71 28.28 -9.69
CA LYS A 262 -32.14 28.46 -8.34
C LYS A 262 -31.60 27.17 -7.68
N LYS A 263 -32.01 25.98 -8.16
CA LYS A 263 -31.60 24.69 -7.59
C LYS A 263 -30.37 24.07 -8.25
N VAL A 264 -30.04 24.48 -9.48
CA VAL A 264 -28.85 23.97 -10.20
C VAL A 264 -27.61 24.79 -9.83
N ASP A 265 -27.78 26.10 -9.65
CA ASP A 265 -26.69 27.01 -9.28
C ASP A 265 -26.14 26.76 -7.86
N SER A 266 -26.98 26.34 -6.91
CA SER A 266 -26.54 26.03 -5.54
C SER A 266 -25.62 24.80 -5.48
N ASN A 267 -25.94 23.75 -6.26
CA ASN A 267 -25.16 22.51 -6.30
C ASN A 267 -23.80 22.71 -7.00
N LEU A 268 -23.75 23.55 -8.04
CA LEU A 268 -22.50 23.90 -8.71
C LEU A 268 -21.58 24.74 -7.79
N ASN A 269 -22.15 25.65 -7.02
CA ASN A 269 -21.40 26.51 -6.12
C ASN A 269 -20.83 25.72 -4.92
N GLU A 270 -21.58 24.72 -4.43
CA GLU A 270 -21.13 23.80 -3.39
C GLU A 270 -19.97 22.92 -3.87
N LYS A 271 -20.07 22.32 -5.06
CA LYS A 271 -18.96 21.56 -5.67
C LYS A 271 -17.71 22.41 -5.89
N THR A 272 -17.88 23.67 -6.31
CA THR A 272 -16.77 24.60 -6.54
C THR A 272 -16.07 24.95 -5.22
N SER A 273 -16.84 25.14 -4.15
CA SER A 273 -16.31 25.40 -2.81
C SER A 273 -15.53 24.20 -2.26
N LEU A 274 -16.03 22.98 -2.47
CA LEU A 274 -15.41 21.73 -2.04
C LEU A 274 -14.08 21.45 -2.78
N LEU A 275 -14.03 21.75 -4.08
CA LEU A 275 -12.79 21.69 -4.88
C LEU A 275 -11.75 22.70 -4.42
N LYS A 276 -12.17 23.91 -4.05
CA LYS A 276 -11.27 24.94 -3.51
C LYS A 276 -10.63 24.50 -2.19
N ILE A 277 -11.42 23.91 -1.29
CA ILE A 277 -10.93 23.33 -0.03
C ILE A 277 -9.91 22.21 -0.28
N LYS A 278 -10.20 21.30 -1.23
CA LYS A 278 -9.26 20.22 -1.61
C LYS A 278 -7.96 20.78 -2.20
N TYR A 279 -8.05 21.76 -3.08
CA TYR A 279 -6.88 22.43 -3.67
C TYR A 279 -6.00 23.09 -2.60
N ASP A 280 -6.60 23.84 -1.67
CA ASP A 280 -5.87 24.51 -0.60
C ASP A 280 -5.21 23.50 0.36
N LYS A 281 -5.87 22.35 0.62
CA LYS A 281 -5.28 21.24 1.39
C LYS A 281 -4.06 20.63 0.68
N CYS A 282 -4.15 20.40 -0.64
CA CYS A 282 -3.03 19.90 -1.45
C CYS A 282 -1.87 20.90 -1.51
N LYS A 283 -2.17 22.20 -1.63
CA LYS A 283 -1.17 23.27 -1.61
C LYS A 283 -0.42 23.30 -0.27
N ARG A 284 -1.13 23.26 0.86
CA ARG A 284 -0.52 23.15 2.20
C ARG A 284 0.33 21.89 2.37
N LEU A 285 -0.10 20.76 1.80
CA LEU A 285 0.70 19.52 1.81
C LEU A 285 1.99 19.63 0.97
N SER A 286 1.94 20.29 -0.19
CA SER A 286 3.15 20.56 -0.98
C SER A 286 4.11 21.51 -0.27
N GLU A 287 3.60 22.57 0.37
CA GLU A 287 4.39 23.50 1.18
C GLU A 287 5.02 22.79 2.39
N LYS A 288 4.26 21.91 3.07
CA LYS A 288 4.77 21.09 4.18
C LYS A 288 5.91 20.17 3.72
N LYS A 289 5.79 19.54 2.55
CA LYS A 289 6.87 18.71 1.97
C LYS A 289 8.13 19.53 1.67
N THR A 290 7.97 20.73 1.11
CA THR A 290 9.10 21.66 0.88
C THR A 290 9.79 22.05 2.18
N ILE A 291 9.02 22.33 3.24
CA ILE A 291 9.57 22.64 4.57
C ILE A 291 10.29 21.42 5.16
N THR A 292 9.75 20.21 5.04
CA THR A 292 10.44 18.98 5.50
C THR A 292 11.77 18.76 4.78
N VAL A 293 11.83 18.97 3.46
CA VAL A 293 13.10 18.87 2.70
C VAL A 293 14.09 19.94 3.16
N GLN A 294 13.64 21.15 3.45
CA GLN A 294 14.51 22.21 3.99
C GLN A 294 15.00 21.90 5.41
N LEU A 295 14.14 21.33 6.28
CA LEU A 295 14.50 20.88 7.62
C LEU A 295 15.54 19.77 7.58
N ASN A 296 15.36 18.75 6.73
CA ASN A 296 16.33 17.66 6.55
C ASN A 296 17.69 18.19 6.03
N ARG A 297 17.68 19.20 5.13
CA ARG A 297 18.91 19.87 4.68
C ARG A 297 19.60 20.64 5.82
N LEU A 298 18.85 21.28 6.71
CA LEU A 298 19.40 21.99 7.87
C LEU A 298 19.96 21.03 8.91
N GLU A 299 19.26 19.92 9.16
CA GLU A 299 19.70 18.86 10.07
C GLU A 299 21.01 18.22 9.59
N ASN A 300 21.11 17.89 8.30
CA ASN A 300 22.36 17.37 7.72
C ASN A 300 23.52 18.37 7.81
N LYS A 301 23.27 19.66 7.56
CA LYS A 301 24.29 20.72 7.76
C LYS A 301 24.73 20.85 9.22
N SER A 302 23.81 20.66 10.17
CA SER A 302 24.11 20.67 11.60
C SER A 302 25.02 19.50 11.97
N ILE A 303 24.69 18.29 11.49
CA ILE A 303 25.49 17.07 11.70
C ILE A 303 26.90 17.23 11.13
N ASP A 304 27.03 17.80 9.92
CA ASP A 304 28.33 18.04 9.29
C ASP A 304 29.17 19.04 10.09
N ASN A 305 28.55 20.12 10.59
CA ASN A 305 29.23 21.09 11.46
C ASN A 305 29.68 20.46 12.79
N VAL A 306 28.85 19.60 13.40
CA VAL A 306 29.21 18.88 14.63
C VAL A 306 30.38 17.93 14.37
N LYS A 307 30.37 17.18 13.26
CA LYS A 307 31.50 16.32 12.85
C LYS A 307 32.79 17.12 12.63
N ILE A 308 32.71 18.28 11.96
CA ILE A 308 33.87 19.14 11.73
C ILE A 308 34.44 19.68 13.04
N ASN A 309 33.58 20.10 13.98
CA ASN A 309 34.00 20.57 15.29
C ASN A 309 34.64 19.46 16.12
N TYR A 310 34.04 18.26 16.12
CA TYR A 310 34.61 17.08 16.79
C TYR A 310 36.01 16.73 16.26
N ILE A 311 36.20 16.72 14.94
CA ILE A 311 37.51 16.47 14.32
C ILE A 311 38.53 17.56 14.68
N LYS A 312 38.12 18.83 14.74
CA LYS A 312 38.99 19.93 15.19
C LYS A 312 39.41 19.76 16.65
N THR A 313 38.48 19.43 17.54
CA THR A 313 38.78 19.20 18.96
C THR A 313 39.73 18.01 19.15
N LEU A 314 39.52 16.91 18.41
CA LEU A 314 40.42 15.75 18.40
C LEU A 314 41.84 16.12 17.95
N LYS A 315 41.97 16.97 16.93
CA LYS A 315 43.28 17.47 16.48
C LYS A 315 43.97 18.36 17.51
N ILE A 316 43.20 19.18 18.24
CA ILE A 316 43.75 20.01 19.32
C ILE A 316 44.28 19.14 20.47
N ASN A 317 43.50 18.14 20.90
CA ASN A 317 43.93 17.25 21.98
C ASN A 317 45.19 16.45 21.61
N LYS A 318 45.30 16.00 20.35
CA LYS A 318 46.50 15.32 19.85
C LYS A 318 47.75 16.20 19.82
N VAL A 319 47.60 17.52 19.77
CA VAL A 319 48.73 18.48 19.88
C VAL A 319 49.09 18.74 21.34
N VAL A 320 48.14 18.64 22.27
CA VAL A 320 48.36 18.83 23.70
C VAL A 320 49.07 17.62 24.34
N ASP A 321 48.81 16.40 23.86
CA ASP A 321 49.42 15.15 24.39
C ASP A 321 50.92 14.97 24.05
N ASN A 322 51.50 15.86 23.23
CA ASN A 322 52.93 15.83 22.91
C ASN A 322 53.81 16.62 23.92
N ASN A 323 53.22 17.19 24.97
CA ASN A 323 53.98 17.76 26.08
C ASN A 323 53.99 16.80 27.28
N SER A 324 55.18 16.29 27.55
CA SER A 324 55.52 15.29 28.56
C SER A 324 55.04 15.61 29.96
N ILE A 325 54.22 14.75 30.56
CA ILE A 325 54.27 14.47 32.01
C ILE A 325 54.22 12.96 32.21
N LYS A 326 55.34 12.43 32.70
CA LYS A 326 55.60 11.03 32.97
C LYS A 326 54.99 10.68 34.33
N VAL A 327 53.81 10.08 34.37
CA VAL A 327 53.26 9.46 35.59
C VAL A 327 52.66 8.11 35.23
N SER A 328 53.29 7.06 35.73
CA SER A 328 52.81 5.69 35.71
C SER A 328 51.62 5.53 36.65
N LEU A 329 50.51 4.96 36.19
CA LEU A 329 49.59 4.23 37.06
C LEU A 329 48.87 3.12 36.30
N ILE A 330 48.75 2.02 37.03
CA ILE A 330 48.30 0.67 36.69
C ILE A 330 46.78 0.58 36.89
N ASN A 331 46.02 0.09 35.89
CA ASN A 331 45.08 -1.05 36.00
C ASN A 331 43.93 -1.03 34.97
N ASN A 332 43.76 -2.21 34.36
CA ASN A 332 42.53 -2.91 33.98
C ASN A 332 41.35 -2.13 33.42
N GLU A 333 41.09 -2.30 32.12
CA GLU A 333 39.72 -2.29 31.61
C GLU A 333 39.54 -3.19 30.38
N VAL A 334 38.34 -3.75 30.32
CA VAL A 334 37.85 -4.87 29.51
C VAL A 334 37.72 -4.48 28.04
N GLU A 335 38.16 -5.38 27.14
CA GLU A 335 37.92 -5.25 25.69
C GLU A 335 36.42 -5.29 25.39
N MET A 336 35.89 -4.17 24.87
CA MET A 336 34.66 -4.17 24.07
C MET A 336 35.05 -3.95 22.61
N GLU A 337 34.85 -4.99 21.80
CA GLU A 337 34.87 -4.90 20.33
C GLU A 337 33.78 -3.93 19.87
N VAL A 338 34.19 -2.83 19.26
CA VAL A 338 33.31 -1.93 18.52
C VAL A 338 33.41 -2.32 17.05
N ASP A 339 32.36 -2.98 16.56
CA ASP A 339 32.21 -3.34 15.15
C ASP A 339 31.96 -2.07 14.31
N LYS A 340 32.81 -1.85 13.31
CA LYS A 340 32.73 -0.71 12.39
C LYS A 340 31.89 -1.14 11.18
N CYS A 341 30.63 -0.73 11.13
CA CYS A 341 29.88 -0.72 9.87
C CYS A 341 30.09 0.61 9.14
N GLU A 342 30.87 0.54 8.06
CA GLU A 342 30.85 1.53 6.98
C GLU A 342 29.48 1.45 6.28
N ASN A 343 28.67 2.51 6.42
CA ASN A 343 27.51 2.73 5.56
C ASN A 343 27.89 3.80 4.54
N ASP A 344 27.97 3.41 3.27
CA ASP A 344 28.12 4.29 2.12
C ASP A 344 26.73 4.56 1.50
N PRO A 345 26.11 5.73 1.70
CA PRO A 345 24.80 6.05 1.15
C PRO A 345 24.98 6.84 -0.14
N SER A 346 25.56 6.22 -1.16
CA SER A 346 25.70 6.83 -2.48
C SER A 346 25.26 5.84 -3.56
N ASN A 347 23.96 5.62 -3.69
CA ASN A 347 23.27 5.29 -4.96
C ASN A 347 21.78 4.96 -4.72
N LEU A 348 20.93 5.98 -4.64
CA LEU A 348 19.47 5.81 -4.85
C LEU A 348 18.83 7.15 -5.22
N LEU A 349 19.10 7.62 -6.45
CA LEU A 349 18.25 8.60 -7.12
C LEU A 349 17.17 7.83 -7.89
N ILE A 350 15.99 7.68 -7.27
CA ILE A 350 14.78 7.22 -7.97
C ILE A 350 14.14 8.47 -8.61
N ASN A 351 14.02 8.45 -9.93
CA ASN A 351 13.32 9.47 -10.71
C ASN A 351 11.80 9.39 -10.44
N PHE A 352 11.24 10.44 -9.83
CA PHE A 352 9.80 10.55 -9.50
C PHE A 352 9.00 11.39 -10.52
N ASP A 353 9.59 11.72 -11.67
CA ASP A 353 8.97 12.63 -12.64
C ASP A 353 7.71 12.05 -13.34
N GLU A 354 7.56 10.73 -13.40
CA GLU A 354 6.42 10.10 -14.09
C GLU A 354 5.07 10.27 -13.36
N GLY A 355 5.07 10.42 -12.04
CA GLY A 355 3.83 10.55 -11.24
C GLY A 355 3.19 11.95 -11.30
N ILE A 356 4.00 12.98 -11.51
CA ILE A 356 3.55 14.37 -11.59
C ILE A 356 2.86 14.64 -12.94
N ASP A 357 3.37 14.03 -14.01
CA ASP A 357 2.86 14.22 -15.37
C ASP A 357 1.44 13.61 -15.55
N PHE A 358 1.15 12.51 -14.86
CA PHE A 358 -0.20 11.92 -14.84
C PHE A 358 -1.23 12.85 -14.17
N THR A 359 -0.88 13.42 -13.02
CA THR A 359 -1.77 14.30 -12.25
C THR A 359 -2.06 15.60 -13.03
N LEU A 360 -1.07 16.14 -13.75
CA LEU A 360 -1.24 17.32 -14.59
C LEU A 360 -2.15 17.05 -15.80
N LYS A 361 -2.07 15.87 -16.41
CA LYS A 361 -2.96 15.46 -17.52
C LYS A 361 -4.42 15.39 -17.09
N GLU A 362 -4.72 14.84 -15.91
CA GLU A 362 -6.10 14.83 -15.38
C GLU A 362 -6.66 16.24 -15.13
N ILE A 363 -5.84 17.15 -14.58
CA ILE A 363 -6.25 18.53 -14.33
C ILE A 363 -6.57 19.27 -15.64
N ILE A 364 -5.79 19.03 -16.70
CA ILE A 364 -6.02 19.64 -18.02
C ILE A 364 -7.33 19.12 -18.63
N VAL A 365 -7.60 17.82 -18.55
CA VAL A 365 -8.84 17.21 -19.04
C VAL A 365 -10.05 17.80 -18.33
N VAL A 366 -10.01 17.93 -17.00
CA VAL A 366 -11.12 18.51 -16.22
C VAL A 366 -11.35 19.99 -16.57
N LYS A 367 -10.29 20.78 -16.72
CA LYS A 367 -10.40 22.19 -17.15
C LYS A 367 -11.04 22.34 -18.53
N SER A 368 -10.72 21.43 -19.46
CA SER A 368 -11.30 21.47 -20.82
C SER A 368 -12.80 21.17 -20.81
N LYS A 369 -13.25 20.20 -20.00
CA LYS A 369 -14.67 19.89 -19.78
C LYS A 369 -15.43 21.07 -19.19
N ILE A 370 -14.86 21.74 -18.18
CA ILE A 370 -15.46 22.94 -17.57
C ILE A 370 -15.61 24.08 -18.58
N LYS A 371 -14.61 24.29 -19.45
CA LYS A 371 -14.66 25.33 -20.48
C LYS A 371 -15.77 25.06 -21.50
N ASN A 372 -15.97 23.80 -21.89
CA ASN A 372 -17.01 23.43 -22.85
C ASN A 372 -18.43 23.51 -22.26
N CYS A 373 -18.60 23.30 -20.95
CA CYS A 373 -19.89 23.45 -20.27
C CYS A 373 -20.33 24.91 -20.07
N LYS A 374 -19.46 25.90 -20.29
CA LYS A 374 -19.78 27.33 -20.19
C LYS A 374 -20.15 27.98 -21.54
N CYS A 375 -20.21 27.20 -22.62
CA CYS A 375 -20.55 27.65 -23.97
C CYS A 375 -21.95 27.21 -24.45
N ILE A 376 -22.80 26.75 -23.54
CA ILE A 376 -24.25 26.57 -23.73
C ILE A 376 -24.94 27.60 -22.85
#